data_AF-A0ABD0N1U2-F1
#
_entry.id   AF-A0ABD0N1U2-F1
#
_cell.length_a   1.000
_cell.length_b   1.000
_cell.length_c   1.000
_cell.angle_alpha   90.00
_cell.angle_beta   90.00
_cell.angle_gamma   90.00
#
_symmetry.space_group_name_H-M   'P 1'
#
loop_
_entity.id
_entity.type
_entity.pdbx_description
1 polymer ?
#
loop_
_entity_poly.entity_id
_entity_poly.type
_entity_poly.pdbx_seq_one_letter_code
_entity_poly.pdbx_strand_id
1 'polypeptide(L)'
;VLDMETVGDWAKFAVSLVSVYKSRGEPLKRGDHVLWVHMKDLACKCPRIHMGKRFLILGTSEGAASPERPGLQADKNSLVIQWRDIWTRRLRKFQRKEKKG
;
A
#
# COMPACT_ATOMS: atom_id res chain seq x y z
N VAL A 1 5.91 6.74 4.54
CA VAL A 1 5.39 7.67 3.51
C VAL A 1 6.34 8.84 3.50
N LEU A 2 6.86 9.18 2.32
CA LEU A 2 7.94 10.12 2.14
C LEU A 2 7.41 11.49 1.68
N ASP A 3 6.53 11.50 0.69
CA ASP A 3 5.99 12.72 0.10
C ASP A 3 4.59 12.50 -0.51
N MET A 4 3.87 13.59 -0.83
CA MET A 4 2.58 13.58 -1.51
C MET A 4 2.48 14.73 -2.53
N GLU A 5 2.08 14.37 -3.73
CA GLU A 5 1.74 15.30 -4.81
C GLU A 5 0.27 15.11 -5.21
N THR A 6 -0.40 16.15 -5.68
CA THR A 6 -1.75 16.05 -6.26
C THR A 6 -1.65 16.11 -7.78
N VAL A 7 -2.27 15.14 -8.46
CA VAL A 7 -2.30 15.00 -9.92
C VAL A 7 -3.75 14.80 -10.35
N GLY A 8 -4.41 15.90 -10.74
CA GLY A 8 -5.85 15.89 -11.03
C GLY A 8 -6.66 15.44 -9.82
N ASP A 9 -7.54 14.44 -10.01
CA ASP A 9 -8.37 13.88 -8.94
C ASP A 9 -7.67 12.81 -8.08
N TRP A 10 -6.34 12.70 -8.21
CA TRP A 10 -5.52 11.71 -7.52
C TRP A 10 -4.47 12.36 -6.64
N ALA A 11 -4.23 11.77 -5.48
CA ALA A 11 -3.06 11.99 -4.67
C ALA A 11 -2.03 10.88 -4.93
N LYS A 12 -0.81 11.30 -5.20
CA LYS A 12 0.34 10.46 -5.47
C LYS A 12 1.26 10.50 -4.26
N PHE A 13 1.33 9.41 -3.51
CA PHE A 13 2.22 9.29 -2.36
C PHE A 13 3.51 8.57 -2.75
N ALA A 14 4.65 9.19 -2.48
CA ALA A 14 5.93 8.51 -2.50
C ALA A 14 6.04 7.63 -1.24
N VAL A 15 6.17 6.32 -1.42
CA VAL A 15 6.24 5.35 -0.32
C VAL A 15 7.42 4.42 -0.49
N SER A 16 8.04 4.04 0.62
CA SER A 16 9.09 3.02 0.62
C SER A 16 8.52 1.69 1.11
N LEU A 17 8.54 0.67 0.23
CA LEU A 17 8.13 -0.69 0.54
C LEU A 17 9.23 -1.41 1.32
N VAL A 18 9.03 -1.49 2.64
CA VAL A 18 9.97 -2.12 3.57
C VAL A 18 9.84 -3.66 3.59
N SER A 19 8.62 -4.18 3.53
CA SER A 19 8.37 -5.62 3.66
C SER A 19 7.10 -6.02 2.90
N VAL A 20 7.22 -7.11 2.13
CA VAL A 20 6.13 -7.73 1.40
C VAL A 20 5.79 -9.05 2.09
N TYR A 21 4.57 -9.16 2.61
CA TYR A 21 4.08 -10.35 3.31
C TYR A 21 3.32 -11.30 2.40
N LYS A 22 2.61 -10.76 1.41
CA LYS A 22 1.83 -11.49 0.41
C LYS A 22 1.91 -10.75 -0.93
N SER A 23 2.12 -11.50 -2.00
CA SER A 23 2.06 -11.03 -3.39
C SER A 23 1.43 -12.15 -4.20
N ARG A 24 0.41 -11.85 -5.00
CA ARG A 24 -0.18 -12.79 -5.96
C ARG A 24 0.03 -12.20 -7.35
N GLY A 25 0.53 -13.00 -8.29
CA GLY A 25 0.98 -12.49 -9.60
C GLY A 25 2.41 -11.93 -9.53
N GLU A 26 2.61 -10.73 -10.06
CA GLU A 26 3.95 -10.13 -10.15
C GLU A 26 4.54 -9.86 -8.75
N PRO A 27 5.82 -10.24 -8.51
CA PRO A 27 6.47 -9.98 -7.23
C PRO A 27 6.68 -8.49 -6.99
N LEU A 28 6.07 -7.95 -5.94
CA LEU A 28 6.37 -6.61 -5.45
C LEU A 28 7.82 -6.54 -4.94
N LYS A 29 8.63 -5.66 -5.56
CA LYS A 29 10.01 -5.40 -5.13
C LYS A 29 10.03 -4.42 -3.95
N ARG A 30 11.00 -4.56 -3.06
CA ARG A 30 11.26 -3.54 -2.02
C ARG A 30 11.90 -2.31 -2.66
N GLY A 31 11.79 -1.17 -1.97
CA GLY A 31 12.34 0.11 -2.44
C GLY A 31 11.26 1.17 -2.57
N ASP A 32 11.50 2.15 -3.44
CA ASP A 32 10.60 3.27 -3.63
C ASP A 32 9.49 2.92 -4.61
N HIS A 33 8.26 3.26 -4.22
CA HIS A 33 7.04 2.99 -4.95
C HIS A 33 6.13 4.21 -4.88
N VAL A 34 5.16 4.22 -5.76
CA VAL A 34 4.08 5.19 -5.76
C VAL A 34 2.82 4.53 -5.25
N LEU A 35 2.10 5.21 -4.36
CA LEU A 35 0.76 4.84 -3.93
C LEU A 35 -0.23 5.92 -4.38
N TRP A 36 -1.14 5.55 -5.26
CA TRP A 36 -2.22 6.38 -5.76
C TRP A 36 -3.45 6.26 -4.88
N VAL A 37 -4.05 7.39 -4.52
CA VAL A 37 -5.28 7.46 -3.73
C VAL A 37 -6.18 8.48 -4.38
N HIS A 38 -7.46 8.19 -4.54
CA HIS A 38 -8.39 9.17 -5.11
C HIS A 38 -8.65 10.29 -4.08
N MET A 39 -8.70 11.54 -4.53
CA MET A 39 -8.97 12.69 -3.67
C MET A 39 -10.32 12.57 -2.92
N LYS A 40 -11.32 11.90 -3.51
CA LYS A 40 -12.61 11.62 -2.85
C LYS A 40 -12.47 10.73 -1.60
N ASP A 41 -11.52 9.80 -1.64
CA ASP A 41 -11.26 8.84 -0.56
C ASP A 41 -10.46 9.55 0.56
N LEU A 42 -9.54 10.45 0.19
CA LEU A 42 -8.88 11.33 1.16
C LEU A 42 -9.86 12.29 1.85
N ALA A 43 -10.86 12.80 1.13
CA ALA A 43 -11.88 13.69 1.70
C ALA A 43 -12.70 13.01 2.81
N CYS A 44 -12.98 11.71 2.69
CA CYS A 44 -13.65 10.94 3.75
C CYS A 44 -12.69 10.41 4.83
N LYS A 45 -11.41 10.81 4.79
CA LYS A 45 -10.32 10.38 5.69
C LYS A 45 -9.98 8.89 5.59
N CYS A 46 -10.28 8.27 4.45
CA CYS A 46 -10.03 6.85 4.18
C CYS A 46 -9.19 6.72 2.91
N PRO A 47 -7.89 6.43 2.97
CA PRO A 47 -7.10 6.05 4.14
C PRO A 47 -6.50 7.24 4.91
N ARG A 48 -6.36 7.10 6.23
CA ARG A 48 -5.75 8.11 7.11
C ARG A 48 -4.22 8.03 7.10
N ILE A 49 -3.63 8.37 5.96
CA ILE A 49 -2.19 8.35 5.72
C ILE A 49 -1.54 9.59 6.33
N HIS A 50 -0.43 9.40 7.04
CA HIS A 50 0.36 10.48 7.63
C HIS A 50 1.82 10.37 7.19
N MET A 51 2.44 11.51 6.90
CA MET A 51 3.85 11.58 6.56
C MET A 51 4.75 11.05 7.68
N GLY A 52 5.89 10.46 7.31
CA GLY A 52 6.88 9.92 8.25
C GLY A 52 6.45 8.66 9.02
N LYS A 53 5.18 8.22 8.91
CA LYS A 53 4.69 7.00 9.56
C LYS A 53 4.77 5.78 8.65
N ARG A 54 4.79 4.61 9.30
CA ARG A 54 4.72 3.28 8.66
C ARG A 54 3.29 2.78 8.65
N PHE A 55 2.90 2.13 7.56
CA PHE A 55 1.56 1.59 7.38
C PHE A 55 1.65 0.17 6.83
N LEU A 56 0.70 -0.68 7.23
CA LEU A 56 0.37 -1.91 6.52
C LEU A 56 -0.67 -1.58 5.47
N ILE A 57 -0.35 -1.86 4.21
CA ILE A 57 -1.25 -1.70 3.08
C ILE A 57 -1.58 -3.12 2.58
N LEU A 58 -2.87 -3.43 2.53
CA LEU A 58 -3.42 -4.61 1.88
C LEU A 58 -4.32 -4.11 0.76
N GLY A 59 -4.13 -4.59 -0.45
CA GLY A 59 -4.94 -4.18 -1.59
C GLY A 59 -4.69 -5.12 -2.76
N THR A 60 -5.39 -4.87 -3.85
CA THR A 60 -5.17 -5.58 -5.11
C THR A 60 -4.13 -4.83 -5.94
N SER A 61 -3.21 -5.56 -6.56
CA SER A 61 -2.33 -5.00 -7.58
C SER A 61 -3.02 -4.83 -8.93
N GLU A 62 -4.26 -5.31 -9.08
CA GLU A 62 -4.98 -5.31 -10.37
C GLU A 62 -5.37 -3.90 -10.85
N GLY A 63 -5.44 -2.90 -9.95
CA GLY A 63 -5.61 -1.49 -10.32
C GLY A 63 -4.30 -0.76 -10.69
N ALA A 64 -3.14 -1.38 -10.47
CA ALA A 64 -1.82 -0.80 -10.70
C ALA A 64 -1.41 -0.72 -12.18
N ALA A 65 -2.25 -1.24 -13.08
CA ALA A 65 -1.92 -1.49 -14.48
C ALA A 65 -2.61 -0.53 -15.45
N SER A 66 -2.95 0.70 -15.04
CA SER A 66 -3.16 1.74 -16.04
C SER A 66 -1.78 2.19 -16.54
N PRO A 67 -1.48 2.08 -17.86
CA PRO A 67 -0.17 2.47 -18.41
C PRO A 67 0.21 3.91 -18.05
N GLU A 68 -0.79 4.77 -17.82
CA GLU A 68 -0.62 6.18 -17.47
C GLU A 68 -0.23 6.41 -16.01
N ARG A 69 -0.49 5.45 -15.11
CA ARG A 69 -0.32 5.59 -13.65
C ARG A 69 0.31 4.33 -13.06
N PRO A 70 1.62 4.09 -13.31
CA PRO A 70 2.32 2.98 -12.67
C PRO A 70 2.37 3.18 -11.16
N GLY A 71 2.07 2.13 -10.41
CA GLY A 71 2.17 2.13 -8.94
C GLY A 71 1.01 1.43 -8.24
N LEU A 72 1.11 1.31 -6.92
CA LEU A 72 0.05 0.76 -6.09
C LEU A 72 -1.14 1.71 -6.05
N GLN A 73 -2.34 1.18 -5.91
CA GLN A 73 -3.56 1.97 -5.70
C GLN A 73 -4.17 1.59 -4.35
N ALA A 74 -4.53 2.59 -3.53
CA ALA A 74 -5.39 2.38 -2.38
C ALA A 74 -6.77 2.96 -2.69
N ASP A 75 -7.75 2.06 -2.75
CA ASP A 75 -9.16 2.33 -3.04
C ASP A 75 -10.05 1.77 -1.92
N LYS A 76 -11.38 1.76 -2.15
CA LYS A 76 -12.38 1.17 -1.23
C LYS A 76 -12.17 -0.33 -0.93
N ASN A 77 -11.43 -1.05 -1.77
CA ASN A 77 -11.12 -2.47 -1.58
C ASN A 77 -9.76 -2.67 -0.88
N SER A 78 -9.09 -1.56 -0.53
CA SER A 78 -7.78 -1.54 0.09
C SER A 78 -7.89 -1.20 1.57
N LEU A 79 -7.11 -1.88 2.40
CA LEU A 79 -6.97 -1.61 3.83
C LEU A 79 -5.61 -0.96 4.09
N VAL A 80 -5.64 0.25 4.64
CA VAL A 80 -4.43 0.97 5.08
C VAL A 80 -4.54 1.26 6.56
N ILE A 81 -3.66 0.64 7.35
CA ILE A 81 -3.65 0.80 8.81
C ILE A 81 -2.26 1.11 9.30
N GLN A 82 -2.15 1.95 10.33
CA GLN A 82 -0.85 2.32 10.89
C GLN A 82 -0.14 1.09 11.43
N TRP A 83 1.14 0.95 11.07
CA TRP A 83 1.98 -0.18 11.45
C TRP A 83 2.12 -0.29 12.98
N ARG A 84 2.07 -1.52 13.48
CA ARG A 84 2.41 -1.86 14.88
C ARG A 84 3.44 -2.98 14.88
N ASP A 85 4.53 -2.82 15.63
CA ASP A 85 5.65 -3.77 15.58
C ASP A 85 5.27 -5.20 15.99
N ILE A 86 4.26 -5.34 16.85
CA ILE A 86 3.69 -6.64 17.24
C ILE A 86 3.14 -7.45 16.06
N TRP A 87 2.77 -6.78 14.95
CA TRP A 87 2.27 -7.42 13.74
C TRP A 87 3.36 -8.16 12.97
N THR A 88 4.63 -7.75 13.08
CA THR A 88 5.75 -8.41 12.38
C THR A 88 5.75 -9.91 12.60
N ARG A 89 5.68 -10.33 13.87
CA ARG A 89 5.71 -11.74 14.26
C ARG A 89 4.48 -12.48 13.73
N ARG A 90 3.30 -11.86 13.84
CA ARG A 90 2.02 -12.45 13.41
C ARG A 90 1.98 -12.62 11.89
N LEU A 91 2.33 -11.58 11.14
CA LEU A 91 2.36 -11.60 9.67
C LEU A 91 3.38 -12.61 9.13
N ARG A 92 4.57 -12.73 9.74
CA ARG A 92 5.53 -13.77 9.38
C ARG A 92 5.01 -15.19 9.67
N LYS A 93 4.26 -15.38 10.77
CA LYS A 93 3.61 -16.68 11.06
C LYS A 93 2.57 -17.03 10.01
N PHE A 94 1.73 -16.08 9.60
CA PHE A 94 0.74 -16.29 8.53
C PHE A 94 1.42 -16.58 7.19
N GLN A 95 2.43 -15.82 6.81
CA GLN A 95 3.21 -16.05 5.58
C GLN A 95 3.82 -17.45 5.55
N ARG A 96 4.36 -17.94 6.68
CA ARG A 96 4.90 -19.31 6.77
C ARG A 96 3.83 -20.38 6.67
N LYS A 97 2.62 -20.14 7.20
CA LYS A 97 1.49 -21.06 7.08
C LYS A 97 1.01 -21.15 5.63
N GLU A 98 0.83 -20.02 4.95
CA GLU A 98 0.41 -19.99 3.52
C GLU A 98 1.41 -20.73 2.62
N LYS A 99 2.71 -20.66 2.92
CA LYS A 99 3.74 -21.44 2.20
C LYS A 99 3.68 -22.96 2.43
N LYS A 100 2.98 -23.42 3.46
CA LYS A 100 2.89 -24.84 3.84
C LYS A 100 1.59 -25.53 3.40
N GLY A 101 0.65 -24.80 2.79
CA GLY A 101 -0.70 -25.29 2.49
C GLY A 101 -1.68 -24.86 3.56
#